data_AF-A0A918C597-F1
#
_entry.id   AF-A0A918C597-F1
#
_cell.length_a   1.000
_cell.length_b   1.000
_cell.length_c   1.000
_cell.angle_alpha   90.00
_cell.angle_beta   90.00
_cell.angle_gamma   90.00
#
_symmetry.space_group_name_H-M   'P 1'
#
loop_
_entity.id
_entity.type
_entity.pdbx_description
1 polymer ?
#
loop_
_entity_poly.entity_id
_entity_poly.type
_entity_poly.pdbx_seq_one_letter_code
_entity_poly.pdbx_strand_id
1 'polypeptide(L)'
;MPEDSRKRAARRLKIARGHLDSIVTMLENPDVYCVDVLRQIKAVQGALSGAGEVVLRGHLEAHVATANERGDGLELVEELMEALKYT
;
A
#
# COMPACT_ATOMS: atom_id res chain seq x y z
N MET A 1 -6.20 10.93 -8.05
CA MET A 1 -6.31 9.47 -8.30
C MET A 1 -7.70 9.09 -8.84
N PRO A 2 -7.79 8.29 -9.92
CA PRO A 2 -9.05 7.78 -10.48
C PRO A 2 -9.88 6.93 -9.49
N GLU A 3 -11.21 6.92 -9.67
CA GLU A 3 -12.14 6.18 -8.80
C GLU A 3 -11.83 4.68 -8.74
N ASP A 4 -11.52 4.08 -9.89
CA ASP A 4 -11.23 2.65 -10.01
C ASP A 4 -9.96 2.27 -9.22
N SER A 5 -8.89 3.06 -9.33
CA SER A 5 -7.68 2.90 -8.50
C SER A 5 -7.99 3.05 -7.00
N ARG A 6 -8.83 4.01 -6.60
CA ARG A 6 -9.28 4.17 -5.21
C ARG A 6 -10.02 2.93 -4.69
N LYS A 7 -11.00 2.42 -5.44
CA LYS A 7 -11.78 1.22 -5.08
C LYS A 7 -10.90 -0.02 -4.97
N ARG A 8 -9.97 -0.21 -5.92
CA ARG A 8 -9.01 -1.32 -5.93
C ARG A 8 -8.04 -1.27 -4.75
N ALA A 9 -7.49 -0.11 -4.43
CA ALA A 9 -6.60 0.06 -3.28
C ALA A 9 -7.36 -0.22 -1.98
N ALA A 10 -8.55 0.36 -1.81
CA ALA A 10 -9.39 0.13 -0.63
C ALA A 10 -9.76 -1.35 -0.46
N ARG A 11 -10.07 -2.07 -1.55
CA ARG A 11 -10.33 -3.51 -1.50
C ARG A 11 -9.11 -4.30 -1.02
N ARG A 12 -7.91 -4.00 -1.54
CA ARG A 12 -6.66 -4.66 -1.12
C ARG A 12 -6.35 -4.40 0.35
N LEU A 13 -6.50 -3.17 0.81
CA LEU A 13 -6.28 -2.80 2.21
C LEU A 13 -7.27 -3.50 3.16
N LYS A 14 -8.54 -3.65 2.75
CA LYS A 14 -9.53 -4.43 3.54
C LYS A 14 -9.14 -5.89 3.69
N ILE A 15 -8.58 -6.49 2.63
CA ILE A 15 -8.07 -7.88 2.67
C ILE A 15 -6.85 -7.96 3.59
N ALA A 16 -5.88 -7.05 3.44
CA ALA A 16 -4.69 -6.99 4.29
C ALA A 16 -5.04 -6.80 5.77
N ARG A 17 -6.06 -5.99 6.08
CA ARG A 17 -6.58 -5.83 7.44
C ARG A 17 -7.11 -7.14 8.00
N GLY A 18 -7.98 -7.85 7.26
CA GLY A 18 -8.50 -9.14 7.73
C GLY A 18 -7.39 -10.19 7.91
N HIS A 19 -6.35 -10.15 7.06
CA HIS A 19 -5.17 -11.00 7.24
C HIS A 19 -4.37 -10.63 8.49
N LEU A 20 -4.17 -9.33 8.75
CA LEU A 20 -3.53 -8.87 9.98
C LEU A 20 -4.32 -9.30 11.23
N ASP A 21 -5.66 -9.17 11.20
CA ASP A 21 -6.52 -9.62 12.29
C ASP A 21 -6.33 -11.13 12.56
N SER A 22 -6.23 -11.95 11.52
CA SER A 22 -5.92 -13.38 11.67
C SER A 22 -4.56 -13.64 12.31
N ILE A 23 -3.53 -12.82 12.03
CA ILE A 23 -2.21 -12.95 12.67
C ILE A 23 -2.31 -12.62 14.16
N VAL A 24 -3.10 -11.60 14.54
CA VAL A 24 -3.35 -11.27 15.94
C VAL A 24 -4.00 -12.47 16.65
N THR A 25 -5.02 -13.08 16.04
CA THR A 25 -5.64 -14.31 16.57
C THR A 25 -4.65 -15.48 16.64
N MET A 26 -3.74 -15.63 15.67
CA MET A 26 -2.69 -16.67 15.73
C MET A 26 -1.81 -16.54 16.97
N LEU A 27 -1.53 -15.30 17.41
CA LEU A 27 -0.70 -15.03 18.59
C LEU A 27 -1.41 -15.29 19.92
N GLU A 28 -2.74 -15.44 19.93
CA GLU A 28 -3.49 -15.85 21.12
C GLU A 28 -3.23 -17.33 21.47
N ASN A 29 -2.73 -18.13 20.52
CA ASN A 29 -2.34 -19.52 20.75
C ASN A 29 -0.92 -19.59 21.35
N PRO A 30 -0.73 -20.11 22.58
CA PRO A 30 0.59 -20.20 23.21
C PRO A 30 1.56 -21.14 22.47
N ASP A 31 1.06 -22.08 21.67
CA ASP A 31 1.87 -23.06 20.93
C ASP A 31 2.20 -22.59 19.51
N VAL A 32 1.90 -21.33 19.15
CA VAL A 32 2.12 -20.82 17.79
C VAL A 32 3.59 -20.81 17.41
N TYR A 33 3.91 -21.28 16.20
CA TYR A 33 5.28 -21.30 15.71
C TYR A 33 5.69 -19.93 15.15
N CYS A 34 6.73 -19.33 15.74
CA CYS A 34 7.18 -17.97 15.41
C CYS A 34 7.49 -17.77 13.91
N VAL A 35 8.06 -18.78 13.24
CA VAL A 35 8.40 -18.68 11.81
C VAL A 35 7.16 -18.57 10.95
N ASP A 36 6.05 -19.21 11.34
CA ASP A 36 4.81 -19.11 10.59
C ASP A 36 4.15 -17.75 10.78
N VAL A 37 4.18 -17.19 11.99
CA VAL A 37 3.77 -15.80 12.23
C VAL A 37 4.58 -14.84 11.36
N LEU A 38 5.91 -14.99 11.33
CA LEU A 38 6.79 -14.14 10.50
C LEU A 38 6.46 -14.25 9.01
N ARG A 39 6.16 -15.46 8.51
CA ARG A 39 5.71 -15.68 7.12
C ARG A 39 4.40 -14.95 6.84
N GLN A 40 3.42 -15.01 7.74
CA GLN A 40 2.16 -14.31 7.57
C GLN A 40 2.34 -12.79 7.61
N ILE A 41 3.18 -12.27 8.50
CA ILE A 41 3.52 -10.83 8.54
C ILE A 41 4.14 -10.41 7.19
N LYS A 42 5.06 -11.21 6.63
CA LYS A 42 5.65 -10.93 5.31
C LYS A 42 4.61 -10.92 4.19
N ALA A 43 3.62 -11.81 4.26
CA ALA A 43 2.51 -11.81 3.30
C ALA A 43 1.66 -10.54 3.41
N VAL A 44 1.35 -10.06 4.62
CA VAL A 44 0.65 -8.77 4.83
C VAL A 44 1.48 -7.60 4.30
N GLN A 45 2.79 -7.57 4.58
CA GLN A 45 3.69 -6.56 4.01
C GLN A 45 3.62 -6.52 2.48
N GLY A 46 3.67 -7.69 1.82
CA GLY A 46 3.49 -7.78 0.36
C GLY A 46 2.12 -7.27 -0.12
N ALA A 47 1.04 -7.56 0.61
CA ALA A 47 -0.29 -7.05 0.30
C ALA A 47 -0.38 -5.52 0.44
N LEU A 48 0.27 -4.94 1.45
CA LEU A 48 0.37 -3.49 1.64
C LEU A 48 1.17 -2.84 0.51
N SER A 49 2.32 -3.40 0.13
CA SER A 49 3.11 -2.92 -1.01
C SER A 49 2.29 -2.93 -2.30
N GLY A 50 1.54 -4.00 -2.57
CA GLY A 50 0.65 -4.08 -3.73
C GLY A 50 -0.52 -3.09 -3.70
N ALA A 51 -1.02 -2.71 -2.52
CA ALA A 51 -1.99 -1.63 -2.39
C ALA A 51 -1.35 -0.27 -2.66
N GLY A 52 -0.14 -0.04 -2.16
CA GLY A 52 0.65 1.17 -2.41
C GLY A 52 0.93 1.38 -3.90
N GLU A 53 1.28 0.32 -4.64
CA GLU A 53 1.51 0.41 -6.09
C GLU A 53 0.25 0.88 -6.86
N VAL A 54 -0.93 0.41 -6.46
CA VAL A 54 -2.20 0.85 -7.07
C VAL A 54 -2.45 2.34 -6.81
N VAL A 55 -2.15 2.82 -5.61
CA VAL A 55 -2.29 4.24 -5.26
C VAL A 55 -1.29 5.08 -6.05
N LEU A 56 -0.03 4.67 -6.08
CA LEU A 56 1.05 5.31 -6.82
C LEU A 56 0.69 5.45 -8.29
N ARG A 57 0.33 4.34 -8.95
CA ARG A 57 -0.09 4.34 -10.37
C ARG A 57 -1.25 5.28 -10.60
N GLY A 58 -2.26 5.25 -9.74
CA GLY A 58 -3.40 6.14 -9.83
C GLY A 58 -3.07 7.62 -9.60
N HIS A 59 -2.02 7.94 -8.83
CA HIS A 59 -1.51 9.30 -8.71
C HIS A 59 -0.81 9.74 -10.00
N LEU A 60 0.09 8.91 -10.53
CA LEU A 60 0.82 9.19 -11.77
C LEU A 60 -0.14 9.41 -12.95
N GLU A 61 -1.15 8.56 -13.12
CA GLU A 61 -2.17 8.69 -14.17
C GLU A 61 -2.98 10.00 -14.06
N ALA A 62 -3.30 10.45 -12.85
CA ALA A 62 -4.13 11.63 -12.64
C ALA A 62 -3.36 12.94 -12.70
N HIS A 63 -2.10 12.95 -12.27
CA HIS A 63 -1.37 14.20 -12.01
C HIS A 63 -0.14 14.39 -12.90
N VAL A 64 0.61 13.33 -13.20
CA VAL A 64 1.83 13.46 -14.01
C VAL A 64 1.52 13.75 -15.48
N ALA A 65 0.45 13.16 -16.02
CA ALA A 65 0.07 13.34 -17.42
C ALA A 65 -0.18 14.82 -17.81
N THR A 66 -0.58 15.66 -16.86
CA THR A 66 -0.88 17.09 -17.05
C THR A 66 0.08 18.01 -16.30
N ALA A 67 1.11 17.48 -15.64
CA ALA A 67 2.03 18.26 -14.81
C ALA A 67 2.82 19.31 -15.60
N ASN A 68 3.16 19.01 -16.86
CA ASN A 68 3.84 19.97 -17.73
C ASN A 68 2.96 21.17 -18.11
N GLU A 69 1.65 20.96 -18.24
CA GLU A 69 0.68 22.02 -18.54
C GLU A 69 0.40 22.89 -17.31
N ARG A 70 0.45 22.29 -16.11
CA ARG A 70 0.26 23.00 -14.83
C ARG A 70 1.53 23.69 -14.31
N GLY A 71 2.70 23.30 -14.80
CA GLY A 71 4.00 23.83 -14.34
C GLY A 71 4.42 23.35 -12.95
N ASP A 72 3.80 22.31 -12.42
CA ASP A 72 3.99 21.79 -11.05
C ASP A 72 4.80 20.47 -10.99
N GLY A 73 5.44 20.09 -12.10
CA GLY A 73 6.10 18.79 -12.22
C GLY A 73 7.22 18.52 -11.21
N LEU A 74 8.05 19.52 -10.88
CA LEU A 74 9.14 19.36 -9.91
C LEU A 74 8.62 19.22 -8.48
N GLU A 75 7.65 20.04 -8.08
CA GLU A 75 7.01 19.96 -6.76
C GLU A 75 6.35 18.59 -6.55
N LEU A 76 5.67 18.08 -7.57
CA LEU A 76 5.02 16.78 -7.54
C LEU A 76 6.02 15.62 -7.38
N VAL A 77 7.20 15.73 -7.99
CA VAL A 77 8.29 14.75 -7.82
C VAL A 77 8.84 14.81 -6.39
N GLU A 78 9.07 16.00 -5.84
CA GLU A 78 9.56 16.17 -4.47
C GLU A 78 8.57 15.60 -3.44
N GLU A 79 7.28 15.91 -3.58
CA GLU A 79 6.21 15.39 -2.72
C GLU A 79 6.16 13.85 -2.78
N LEU A 80 6.23 13.28 -3.99
CA LEU A 80 6.18 11.84 -4.16
C LEU A 80 7.42 11.14 -3.59
N MET A 81 8.60 11.71 -3.79
CA MET A 81 9.85 11.20 -3.21
C MET A 81 9.82 11.26 -1.69
N GLU A 82 9.29 12.32 -1.09
CA GLU A 82 9.11 12.42 0.36
C GLU A 82 8.18 11.32 0.88
N ALA A 83 7.04 11.10 0.22
CA ALA A 83 6.08 10.06 0.61
C ALA A 83 6.67 8.64 0.53
N LEU A 84 7.63 8.40 -0.36
CA LEU A 84 8.28 7.10 -0.56
C LEU A 84 9.50 6.85 0.33
N LYS A 85 10.00 7.84 1.08
CA LYS A 85 11.18 7.68 1.96
C LYS A 85 10.99 6.69 3.12
N TYR A 86 9.75 6.37 3.48
CA TYR A 86 9.43 5.53 4.65
C TYR A 86 9.51 4.01 4.40
N THR A 87 10.25 3.56 3.39
CA THR A 87 10.52 2.14 3.11
C THR A 87 11.82 1.64 3.73
#